data_AF-A0A519I0T9-F1
#
_entry.id   AF-A0A519I0T9-F1
#
_cell.length_a   1.000
_cell.length_b   1.000
_cell.length_c   1.000
_cell.angle_alpha   90.00
_cell.angle_beta   90.00
_cell.angle_gamma   90.00
#
_symmetry.space_group_name_H-M   'P 1'
#
loop_
_entity.id
_entity.type
_entity.pdbx_description
1 polymer ?
#
loop_
_entity_poly.entity_id
_entity_poly.type
_entity_poly.pdbx_seq_one_letter_code
_entity_poly.pdbx_strand_id
1 'polypeptide(L)'
;MAADDTAGESVMPGAKDAWRLWAELKARFPAWSLIPSSFYTPGAFGYLGVDFISGFRRNPSTIAAFGILEGVDDATFDAVSALASLNARRQDQMFRAVVIGYLTVPISVLALLAELAGGSMVSFARQYADFIIPLAVGFAAAPLSYGMSHWRSRQILGVLDLIRIERGQAPFTALELREE
;
A
#
# COMPACT_ATOMS: atom_id res chain seq x y z
N MET A 1 53.20 2.53 4.18
CA MET A 1 52.49 3.64 3.53
C MET A 1 51.05 3.20 3.34
N ALA A 2 50.27 3.37 4.41
CA ALA A 2 48.85 3.01 4.45
C ALA A 2 48.07 4.32 4.24
N ALA A 3 47.21 4.33 3.23
CA ALA A 3 46.16 5.32 3.07
C ALA A 3 44.85 4.53 2.95
N ASP A 4 44.33 4.17 4.11
CA ASP A 4 42.90 4.01 4.34
C ASP A 4 42.40 5.43 4.64
N ASP A 5 41.58 6.00 3.75
CA ASP A 5 40.77 7.16 4.09
C ASP A 5 39.44 7.05 3.36
N THR A 6 38.55 6.34 4.06
CA THR A 6 37.10 6.39 4.01
C THR A 6 36.50 7.41 3.04
N ALA A 7 35.93 6.88 1.95
CA ALA A 7 34.88 7.56 1.20
C ALA A 7 33.68 7.76 2.14
N GLY A 8 33.74 8.83 2.93
CA GLY A 8 32.69 9.31 3.80
C GLY A 8 31.47 9.64 2.96
N GLU A 9 30.55 8.69 2.96
CA GLU A 9 29.15 8.79 2.60
C GLU A 9 28.58 10.16 3.03
N SER A 10 28.53 11.12 2.10
CA SER A 10 27.70 12.31 2.27
C SER A 10 26.25 11.88 2.06
N VAL A 11 25.72 11.07 2.97
CA VAL A 11 24.28 10.87 3.07
C VAL A 11 23.73 12.25 3.43
N MET A 12 23.15 12.91 2.42
CA MET A 12 22.50 14.21 2.54
C MET A 12 21.71 14.24 3.86
N PRO A 13 21.93 15.22 4.76
CA PRO A 13 21.26 15.25 6.07
C PRO A 13 19.73 15.05 5.95
N GLY A 14 19.12 15.61 4.90
CA GLY A 14 17.70 15.42 4.59
C GLY A 14 17.27 14.00 4.20
N ALA A 15 18.16 13.12 3.73
CA ALA A 15 17.81 11.74 3.38
C ALA A 15 17.55 10.87 4.63
N LYS A 16 18.36 11.05 5.69
CA LYS A 16 18.12 10.38 6.99
C LYS A 16 16.83 10.87 7.64
N ASP A 17 16.57 12.16 7.52
CA ASP A 17 15.32 12.77 8.02
C ASP A 17 14.10 12.29 7.22
N ALA A 18 14.20 12.14 5.90
CA ALA A 18 13.12 11.62 5.06
C ALA A 18 12.77 10.16 5.39
N TRP A 19 13.76 9.29 5.64
CA TRP A 19 13.50 7.90 6.05
C TRP A 19 12.86 7.79 7.44
N ARG A 20 13.27 8.65 8.38
CA ARG A 20 12.62 8.75 9.70
C ARG A 20 11.17 9.18 9.56
N LEU A 21 10.91 10.27 8.83
CA LEU A 21 9.56 10.77 8.57
C LEU A 21 8.71 9.74 7.84
N TRP A 22 9.27 9.01 6.89
CA TRP A 22 8.58 7.92 6.20
C TRP A 22 8.17 6.79 7.16
N ALA A 23 9.04 6.42 8.10
CA ALA A 23 8.73 5.40 9.10
C ALA A 23 7.59 5.87 10.03
N GLU A 24 7.66 7.11 10.51
CA GLU A 24 6.62 7.71 11.35
C GLU A 24 5.28 7.84 10.62
N LEU A 25 5.31 8.26 9.35
CA LEU A 25 4.13 8.40 8.51
C LEU A 25 3.46 7.04 8.29
N LYS A 26 4.21 6.02 7.82
CA LYS A 26 3.68 4.67 7.59
C LYS A 26 3.04 4.06 8.83
N ALA A 27 3.59 4.31 10.02
CA ALA A 27 3.05 3.79 11.27
C ALA A 27 1.61 4.27 11.54
N ARG A 28 1.19 5.40 10.95
CA ARG A 28 -0.18 5.92 11.04
C ARG A 28 -1.17 5.27 10.06
N PHE A 29 -0.68 4.47 9.11
CA PHE A 29 -1.50 3.80 8.09
C PHE A 29 -1.35 2.26 8.12
N PRO A 30 -1.64 1.58 9.25
CA PRO A 30 -1.53 0.14 9.31
C PRO A 30 -2.58 -0.54 8.43
N ALA A 31 -2.17 -1.53 7.63
CA ALA A 31 -3.05 -2.27 6.71
C ALA A 31 -4.25 -2.91 7.43
N TRP A 32 -4.04 -3.44 8.64
CA TRP A 32 -5.06 -4.11 9.46
C TRP A 32 -6.14 -3.19 10.04
N SER A 33 -5.87 -1.88 10.15
CA SER A 33 -6.85 -0.92 10.68
C SER A 33 -8.05 -0.68 9.75
N LEU A 34 -7.99 -1.14 8.50
CA LEU A 34 -9.10 -1.03 7.55
C LEU A 34 -10.28 -1.94 7.94
N ILE A 35 -10.04 -3.07 8.60
CA ILE A 35 -11.11 -4.03 8.93
C ILE A 35 -12.13 -3.40 9.89
N PRO A 36 -11.73 -2.73 10.99
CA PRO A 36 -12.68 -2.04 11.87
C PRO A 36 -13.09 -0.66 11.33
N SER A 37 -12.18 0.10 10.69
CA SER A 37 -12.46 1.48 10.29
C SER A 37 -13.50 1.61 9.18
N SER A 38 -13.63 0.56 8.35
CA SER A 38 -14.66 0.49 7.28
C SER A 38 -16.07 0.39 7.86
N PHE A 39 -16.24 -0.05 9.11
CA PHE A 39 -17.54 -0.17 9.77
C PHE A 39 -17.84 0.95 10.77
N TYR A 40 -16.83 1.68 11.28
CA TYR A 40 -17.00 2.59 12.43
C TYR A 40 -16.63 4.07 12.20
N THR A 41 -16.09 4.44 11.03
CA THR A 41 -15.66 5.83 10.79
C THR A 41 -16.82 6.66 10.21
N PRO A 42 -17.18 7.84 10.76
CA PRO A 42 -18.19 8.73 10.19
C PRO A 42 -17.91 9.19 8.74
N GLY A 43 -16.70 8.95 8.23
CA GLY A 43 -16.31 9.14 6.83
C GLY A 43 -16.54 7.94 5.91
N ALA A 44 -16.91 6.76 6.43
CA ALA A 44 -17.24 5.57 5.63
C ALA A 44 -18.47 5.80 4.73
N PHE A 45 -19.40 6.66 5.16
CA PHE A 45 -20.55 7.10 4.35
C PHE A 45 -20.24 8.28 3.41
N GLY A 46 -19.09 8.94 3.56
CA GLY A 46 -18.57 9.89 2.56
C GLY A 46 -18.05 9.21 1.29
N TYR A 47 -17.82 7.89 1.33
CA TYR A 47 -17.52 7.07 0.14
C TYR A 47 -18.75 6.85 -0.76
N LEU A 48 -19.94 7.23 -0.32
CA LEU A 48 -21.21 7.16 -1.08
C LEU A 48 -21.71 8.56 -1.52
N GLY A 49 -20.80 9.52 -1.68
CA GLY A 49 -21.11 10.90 -2.09
C GLY A 49 -20.12 11.47 -3.12
N VAL A 50 -20.41 12.66 -3.63
CA VAL A 50 -19.58 13.36 -4.64
C VAL A 50 -18.31 13.99 -4.03
N ASP A 51 -18.28 14.21 -2.72
CA ASP A 51 -17.15 14.84 -2.02
C ASP A 51 -16.44 13.86 -1.07
N PHE A 52 -15.46 13.17 -1.64
CA PHE A 52 -14.57 12.28 -0.92
C PHE A 52 -13.46 13.02 -0.16
N ILE A 53 -13.05 14.20 -0.65
CA ILE A 53 -11.87 14.93 -0.17
C ILE A 53 -12.12 15.55 1.21
N SER A 54 -13.32 16.07 1.45
CA SER A 54 -13.68 16.61 2.77
C SER A 54 -13.66 15.55 3.87
N GLY A 55 -14.11 14.33 3.58
CA GLY A 55 -14.04 13.19 4.50
C GLY A 55 -12.60 12.74 4.72
N PHE A 56 -11.81 12.71 3.66
CA PHE A 56 -10.39 12.36 3.70
C PHE A 56 -9.56 13.34 4.53
N ARG A 57 -9.82 14.66 4.42
CA ARG A 57 -9.16 15.71 5.22
C ARG A 57 -9.43 15.58 6.72
N ARG A 58 -10.63 15.14 7.11
CA ARG A 58 -11.05 14.99 8.51
C ARG A 58 -10.64 13.66 9.15
N ASN A 59 -10.05 12.75 8.38
CA ASN A 59 -9.64 11.44 8.88
C ASN A 59 -8.52 11.59 9.94
N PRO A 60 -8.60 10.91 11.10
CA PRO A 60 -7.58 10.97 12.14
C PRO A 60 -6.15 10.66 11.64
N SER A 61 -6.02 9.72 10.70
CA SER A 61 -4.71 9.39 10.09
C SER A 61 -4.17 10.52 9.22
N THR A 62 -5.04 11.22 8.50
CA THR A 62 -4.68 12.42 7.72
C THR A 62 -4.28 13.56 8.64
N ILE A 63 -5.07 13.86 9.67
CA ILE A 63 -4.74 14.91 10.66
C ILE A 63 -3.40 14.63 11.34
N ALA A 64 -3.13 13.37 11.72
CA ALA A 64 -1.86 12.98 12.31
C ALA A 64 -0.68 13.17 11.33
N ALA A 65 -0.88 12.86 10.05
CA ALA A 65 0.14 13.08 9.02
C ALA A 65 0.42 14.58 8.78
N PHE A 66 -0.62 15.43 8.81
CA PHE A 66 -0.46 16.89 8.79
C PHE A 66 0.41 17.37 9.96
N GLY A 67 0.15 16.89 11.18
CA GLY A 67 0.96 17.24 12.36
C GLY A 67 2.41 16.76 12.29
N ILE A 68 2.67 15.57 11.72
CA ILE A 68 4.05 15.06 11.53
C ILE A 68 4.82 15.90 10.51
N LEU A 69 4.13 16.42 9.50
CA LEU A 69 4.73 17.14 8.38
C LEU A 69 4.63 18.66 8.54
N GLU A 70 4.15 19.14 9.68
CA GLU A 70 4.11 20.58 9.99
C GLU A 70 5.54 21.11 10.18
N GLY A 71 5.87 22.21 9.50
CA GLY A 71 7.20 22.83 9.59
C GLY A 71 8.34 22.08 8.88
N VAL A 72 8.06 20.95 8.22
CA VAL A 72 9.04 20.24 7.39
C VAL A 72 9.34 21.06 6.13
N ASP A 73 10.63 21.28 5.88
CA ASP A 73 11.13 21.99 4.70
C ASP A 73 10.74 21.30 3.39
N ASP A 74 10.68 22.07 2.31
CA ASP A 74 10.17 21.58 1.03
C ASP A 74 11.03 20.46 0.44
N ALA A 75 12.36 20.49 0.62
CA ALA A 75 13.24 19.46 0.09
C ALA A 75 13.03 18.10 0.79
N THR A 76 12.89 18.10 2.11
CA THR A 76 12.58 16.88 2.86
C THR A 76 11.16 16.38 2.55
N PHE A 77 10.19 17.29 2.40
CA PHE A 77 8.82 16.94 2.01
C PHE A 77 8.75 16.32 0.61
N ASP A 78 9.50 16.85 -0.36
CA ASP A 78 9.62 16.31 -1.71
C ASP A 78 10.25 14.92 -1.70
N ALA A 79 11.29 14.69 -0.87
CA ALA A 79 11.90 13.37 -0.72
C ALA A 79 10.92 12.33 -0.16
N VAL A 80 10.13 12.68 0.87
CA VAL A 80 9.09 11.80 1.42
C VAL A 80 7.97 11.55 0.40
N SER A 81 7.59 12.56 -0.37
CA SER A 81 6.61 12.44 -1.47
C SER A 81 7.10 11.48 -2.56
N ALA A 82 8.37 11.56 -2.94
CA ALA A 82 8.99 10.64 -3.90
C ALA A 82 9.07 9.21 -3.36
N LEU A 83 9.36 9.02 -2.06
CA LEU A 83 9.32 7.69 -1.43
C LEU A 83 7.91 7.09 -1.43
N ALA A 84 6.89 7.90 -1.14
CA ALA A 84 5.51 7.47 -1.18
C ALA A 84 5.08 7.08 -2.60
N SER A 85 5.50 7.83 -3.63
CA SER A 85 5.18 7.54 -5.03
C SER A 85 5.84 6.25 -5.51
N LEU A 86 7.13 6.07 -5.18
CA LEU A 86 7.84 4.83 -5.44
C LEU A 86 7.17 3.63 -4.74
N ASN A 87 6.78 3.79 -3.47
CA ASN A 87 6.11 2.74 -2.72
C ASN A 87 4.76 2.36 -3.36
N ALA A 88 3.94 3.33 -3.76
CA ALA A 88 2.65 3.06 -4.40
C ALA A 88 2.82 2.34 -5.75
N ARG A 89 3.80 2.72 -6.58
CA ARG A 89 4.10 2.02 -7.84
C ARG A 89 4.56 0.59 -7.61
N ARG A 90 5.42 0.36 -6.61
CA ARG A 90 5.84 -1.00 -6.22
C ARG A 90 4.68 -1.84 -5.70
N GLN A 91 3.79 -1.24 -4.91
CA GLN A 91 2.59 -1.91 -4.42
C GLN A 91 1.61 -2.25 -5.56
N ASP A 92 1.48 -1.40 -6.57
CA ASP A 92 0.68 -1.71 -7.77
C ASP A 92 1.23 -2.90 -8.55
N GLN A 93 2.55 -2.92 -8.81
CA GLN A 93 3.22 -4.05 -9.47
C GLN A 93 3.02 -5.37 -8.71
N MET A 94 3.24 -5.34 -7.39
CA MET A 94 3.08 -6.52 -6.54
C MET A 94 1.63 -6.96 -6.43
N PHE A 95 0.68 -6.03 -6.31
CA PHE A 95 -0.74 -6.35 -6.28
C PHE A 95 -1.19 -7.06 -7.57
N ARG A 96 -0.77 -6.54 -8.74
CA ARG A 96 -1.05 -7.21 -10.02
C ARG A 96 -0.48 -8.62 -10.09
N ALA A 97 0.77 -8.81 -9.65
CA ALA A 97 1.40 -10.13 -9.61
C ALA A 97 0.64 -11.10 -8.69
N VAL A 98 0.21 -10.64 -7.51
CA VAL A 98 -0.59 -11.43 -6.56
C VAL A 98 -1.95 -11.79 -7.15
N VAL A 99 -2.64 -10.85 -7.80
CA VAL A 99 -3.94 -11.11 -8.45
C VAL A 99 -3.79 -12.11 -9.58
N ILE A 100 -2.78 -11.95 -10.44
CA ILE A 100 -2.50 -12.91 -11.53
C ILE A 100 -2.23 -14.29 -10.94
N GLY A 101 -1.30 -14.39 -9.98
CA GLY A 101 -0.97 -15.66 -9.33
C GLY A 101 -2.18 -16.32 -8.67
N TYR A 102 -3.04 -15.53 -8.01
CA TYR A 102 -4.27 -16.01 -7.40
C TYR A 102 -5.28 -16.54 -8.42
N LEU A 103 -5.36 -15.95 -9.61
CA LEU A 103 -6.27 -16.43 -10.65
C LEU A 103 -5.70 -17.62 -11.42
N THR A 104 -4.39 -17.64 -11.71
CA THR A 104 -3.79 -18.65 -12.59
C THR A 104 -3.43 -19.93 -11.84
N VAL A 105 -2.79 -19.82 -10.67
CA VAL A 105 -2.24 -20.99 -9.96
C VAL A 105 -3.34 -21.98 -9.55
N PRO A 106 -4.47 -21.57 -8.93
CA PRO A 106 -5.51 -22.51 -8.56
C PRO A 106 -6.11 -23.23 -9.77
N ILE A 107 -6.31 -22.54 -10.90
CA ILE A 107 -6.82 -23.15 -12.13
C ILE A 107 -5.83 -24.18 -12.68
N SER A 108 -4.53 -23.85 -12.72
CA SER A 108 -3.49 -24.80 -13.17
C SER A 108 -3.40 -26.03 -12.26
N VAL A 109 -3.48 -25.85 -10.94
CA VAL A 109 -3.50 -26.96 -9.98
C VAL A 109 -4.74 -27.82 -10.18
N LEU A 110 -5.92 -27.22 -10.36
CA LEU A 110 -7.15 -27.97 -10.62
C LEU A 110 -7.08 -28.76 -11.93
N ALA A 111 -6.51 -28.19 -13.00
CA ALA A 111 -6.33 -28.87 -14.27
C ALA A 111 -5.41 -30.10 -14.13
N LEU A 112 -4.25 -29.95 -13.47
CA LEU A 112 -3.33 -31.05 -13.20
C LEU A 112 -3.98 -32.16 -12.35
N LEU A 113 -4.71 -31.77 -11.30
CA LEU A 113 -5.39 -32.75 -10.46
C LEU A 113 -6.53 -33.46 -11.20
N ALA A 114 -7.23 -32.78 -12.11
CA ALA A 114 -8.26 -33.40 -12.94
C ALA A 114 -7.66 -34.46 -13.90
N GLU A 115 -6.48 -34.20 -14.46
CA GLU A 115 -5.75 -35.18 -15.28
C GLU A 115 -5.27 -36.38 -14.45
N LEU A 116 -4.81 -36.16 -13.22
CA LEU A 116 -4.23 -37.21 -12.37
C LEU A 116 -5.30 -38.07 -11.66
N ALA A 117 -6.39 -37.45 -11.17
CA ALA A 117 -7.37 -38.11 -10.30
C ALA A 117 -8.61 -38.65 -11.04
N GLY A 118 -8.79 -38.31 -12.32
CA GLY A 118 -9.96 -38.67 -13.11
C GLY A 118 -11.28 -38.29 -12.43
N GLY A 119 -12.32 -39.13 -12.54
CA GLY A 119 -13.66 -38.88 -11.98
C GLY A 119 -13.78 -38.86 -10.45
N SER A 120 -12.69 -39.14 -9.71
CA SER A 120 -12.70 -39.27 -8.24
C SER A 120 -12.34 -37.98 -7.48
N MET A 121 -12.21 -36.86 -8.20
CA MET A 121 -11.81 -35.57 -7.64
C MET A 121 -12.70 -35.12 -6.46
N VAL A 122 -14.01 -35.40 -6.53
CA VAL A 122 -14.97 -35.06 -5.47
C VAL A 122 -14.75 -35.89 -4.20
N SER A 123 -14.44 -37.19 -4.32
CA SER A 123 -14.15 -38.03 -3.16
C SER A 123 -12.83 -37.62 -2.50
N PHE A 124 -11.81 -37.28 -3.28
CA PHE A 124 -10.55 -36.75 -2.76
C PHE A 124 -10.77 -35.43 -2.00
N ALA A 125 -11.49 -34.48 -2.59
CA ALA A 125 -11.78 -33.20 -1.96
C ALA A 125 -12.55 -33.35 -0.63
N ARG A 126 -13.49 -34.31 -0.55
CA ARG A 126 -14.21 -34.62 0.69
C ARG A 126 -13.33 -35.27 1.74
N GLN A 127 -12.45 -36.19 1.34
CA GLN A 127 -11.54 -36.89 2.24
C GLN A 127 -10.54 -35.93 2.92
N TYR A 128 -10.11 -34.88 2.21
CA TYR A 128 -9.12 -33.91 2.69
C TYR A 128 -9.70 -32.52 2.93
N ALA A 129 -11.02 -32.40 3.13
CA ALA A 129 -11.70 -31.11 3.28
C ALA A 129 -11.12 -30.26 4.41
N ASP A 130 -10.75 -30.89 5.53
CA ASP A 130 -10.16 -30.23 6.70
C ASP A 130 -8.81 -29.55 6.40
N PHE A 131 -8.13 -29.97 5.34
CA PHE A 131 -6.89 -29.33 4.86
C PHE A 131 -7.14 -28.39 3.68
N ILE A 132 -7.99 -28.80 2.74
CA ILE A 132 -8.28 -28.04 1.51
C ILE A 132 -9.01 -26.74 1.82
N ILE A 133 -9.97 -26.74 2.76
CA ILE A 133 -10.76 -25.55 3.09
C ILE A 133 -9.86 -24.46 3.71
N PRO A 134 -9.07 -24.71 4.77
CA PRO A 134 -8.15 -23.71 5.30
C PRO A 134 -7.13 -23.23 4.27
N LEU A 135 -6.63 -24.13 3.41
CA LEU A 135 -5.72 -23.76 2.34
C LEU A 135 -6.37 -22.79 1.35
N ALA A 136 -7.59 -23.09 0.90
CA ALA A 136 -8.37 -22.23 0.00
C ALA A 136 -8.66 -20.86 0.65
N VAL A 137 -9.03 -20.84 1.93
CA VAL A 137 -9.25 -19.59 2.68
C VAL A 137 -7.96 -18.79 2.78
N GLY A 138 -6.82 -19.42 3.08
CA GLY A 138 -5.52 -18.76 3.14
C GLY A 138 -5.12 -18.16 1.79
N PHE A 139 -5.32 -18.91 0.70
CA PHE A 139 -5.11 -18.42 -0.66
C PHE A 139 -6.02 -17.24 -1.00
N ALA A 140 -7.29 -17.26 -0.58
CA ALA A 140 -8.23 -16.16 -0.79
C ALA A 140 -7.93 -14.93 0.09
N ALA A 141 -7.37 -15.12 1.28
CA ALA A 141 -6.99 -14.03 2.18
C ALA A 141 -5.79 -13.22 1.63
N ALA A 142 -4.84 -13.87 0.95
CA ALA A 142 -3.65 -13.22 0.41
C ALA A 142 -3.95 -12.01 -0.51
N PRO A 143 -4.76 -12.11 -1.59
CA PRO A 143 -5.08 -10.97 -2.43
C PRO A 143 -5.87 -9.88 -1.69
N LEU A 144 -6.70 -10.24 -0.70
CA LEU A 144 -7.41 -9.26 0.12
C LEU A 144 -6.45 -8.46 0.99
N SER A 145 -5.51 -9.12 1.68
CA SER A 145 -4.48 -8.46 2.49
C SER A 145 -3.56 -7.56 1.65
N TYR A 146 -3.20 -8.01 0.44
CA TYR A 146 -2.43 -7.20 -0.49
C TYR A 146 -3.25 -6.03 -1.04
N GLY A 147 -4.53 -6.21 -1.35
CA GLY A 147 -5.42 -5.14 -1.78
C GLY A 147 -5.57 -4.04 -0.74
N MET A 148 -5.68 -4.40 0.54
CA MET A 148 -5.70 -3.46 1.66
C MET A 148 -4.38 -2.69 1.79
N SER A 149 -3.24 -3.35 1.62
CA SER A 149 -1.91 -2.72 1.64
C SER A 149 -1.71 -1.78 0.45
N HIS A 150 -2.14 -2.20 -0.73
CA HIS A 150 -2.16 -1.39 -1.95
C HIS A 150 -3.02 -0.13 -1.76
N TRP A 151 -4.24 -0.28 -1.24
CA TRP A 151 -5.11 0.84 -0.90
C TRP A 151 -4.41 1.83 0.05
N ARG A 152 -3.84 1.36 1.16
CA ARG A 152 -3.15 2.23 2.13
C ARG A 152 -1.98 2.98 1.51
N SER A 153 -1.23 2.35 0.61
CA SER A 153 -0.12 3.01 -0.09
C SER A 153 -0.58 4.23 -0.89
N ARG A 154 -1.74 4.14 -1.54
CA ARG A 154 -2.35 5.25 -2.30
C ARG A 154 -2.94 6.32 -1.39
N GLN A 155 -3.46 5.94 -0.22
CA GLN A 155 -3.93 6.93 0.77
C GLN A 155 -2.79 7.81 1.29
N ILE A 156 -1.62 7.23 1.57
CA ILE A 156 -0.46 8.03 2.00
C ILE A 156 -0.11 9.07 0.94
N LEU A 157 -0.05 8.67 -0.33
CA LEU A 157 0.13 9.59 -1.45
C LEU A 157 -0.93 10.70 -1.50
N GLY A 158 -2.20 10.33 -1.38
CA GLY A 158 -3.30 11.30 -1.38
C GLY A 158 -3.18 12.32 -0.25
N VAL A 159 -2.70 11.92 0.94
CA VAL A 159 -2.48 12.85 2.05
C VAL A 159 -1.35 13.82 1.72
N LEU A 160 -0.25 13.34 1.14
CA LEU A 160 0.86 14.21 0.75
C LEU A 160 0.46 15.20 -0.34
N ASP A 161 -0.32 14.76 -1.34
CA ASP A 161 -0.89 15.66 -2.35
C ASP A 161 -1.82 16.69 -1.73
N LEU A 162 -2.64 16.31 -0.74
CA LEU A 162 -3.50 17.26 -0.02
C LEU A 162 -2.69 18.30 0.75
N ILE A 163 -1.64 17.90 1.46
CA ILE A 163 -0.74 18.82 2.18
C ILE A 163 -0.08 19.78 1.20
N ARG A 164 0.38 19.28 0.06
CA ARG A 164 1.01 20.06 -1.00
C ARG A 164 0.04 21.12 -1.56
N ILE A 165 -1.22 20.76 -1.79
CA ILE A 165 -2.29 21.70 -2.18
C ILE A 165 -2.50 22.77 -1.10
N GLU A 166 -2.56 22.40 0.18
CA GLU A 166 -2.72 23.36 1.29
C GLU A 166 -1.50 24.28 1.47
N ARG A 167 -0.30 23.82 1.07
CA ARG A 167 0.92 24.65 0.99
C ARG A 167 0.96 25.56 -0.26
N GLY A 168 -0.03 25.48 -1.15
CA GLY A 168 -0.04 26.24 -2.41
C GLY A 168 0.92 25.71 -3.47
N GLN A 169 1.40 24.48 -3.33
CA GLN A 169 2.32 23.83 -4.25
C GLN A 169 1.57 22.94 -5.27
N ALA A 170 2.15 22.74 -6.45
CA ALA A 170 1.56 21.87 -7.47
C ALA A 170 1.61 20.40 -7.02
N PRO A 171 0.48 19.65 -7.05
CA PRO A 171 0.43 18.26 -6.60
C PRO A 171 1.35 17.36 -7.42
N PHE A 172 1.88 16.30 -6.80
CA PHE A 172 2.84 15.39 -7.45
C PHE A 172 2.21 14.70 -8.67
N THR A 173 0.94 14.34 -8.56
CA THR A 173 0.16 13.77 -9.68
C THR A 173 0.06 14.71 -10.90
N ALA A 174 0.10 16.03 -10.71
CA ALA A 174 0.12 16.99 -11.82
C ALA A 174 1.51 17.19 -12.44
N LEU A 175 2.58 16.81 -11.72
CA LEU A 175 3.95 16.80 -12.22
C LEU A 175 4.21 15.56 -13.07
N GLU A 176 3.69 14.39 -12.67
CA GLU A 176 3.77 13.15 -13.48
C GLU A 176 3.05 13.30 -14.85
N LEU A 177 1.96 14.07 -14.92
CA LEU A 177 1.21 14.32 -16.16
C LEU A 177 1.85 15.36 -17.10
N ARG A 178 2.92 16.03 -16.68
CA ARG A 178 3.62 17.04 -17.50
C ARG A 178 4.80 16.48 -18.29
N GLU A 179 5.20 15.24 -18.03
CA GLU A 179 6.34 14.57 -18.66
C GLU A 179 5.95 13.67 -19.86
N GLU A 180 4.68 13.72 -20.31
CA GLU A 180 4.19 13.15 -21.58
C GLU A 180 3.93 14.26 -22.62
#